data_AF-A0A7W6S409-F1
#
_entry.id   AF-A0A7W6S409-F1
#
_cell.length_a   1.000
_cell.length_b   1.000
_cell.length_c   1.000
_cell.angle_alpha   90.00
_cell.angle_beta   90.00
_cell.angle_gamma   90.00
#
_symmetry.space_group_name_H-M   'P 1'
#
loop_
_entity.id
_entity.type
_entity.pdbx_description
1 polymer ?
#
loop_
_entity_poly.entity_id
_entity_poly.type
_entity_poly.pdbx_seq_one_letter_code
_entity_poly.pdbx_strand_id
1 'polypeptide(L)'
;MNQVFPPTYAGGIYATETRRIDGEAVPCVLLNSVQSEANGLEEALQDAFLPDWRELRENGDAPMCDLPVIAVKVKGHEWVTSLTAPHRIHDAILRDSIDENETPFRDTGVGQAIVKARVHDATAFYKHCPTALLFGTWDSTAGEGLNSAKIPRAVVSEPGILRRAKV
;
A
#
# COMPACT_ATOMS: atom_id res chain seq x y z
N MET A 1 32.38 -2.76 9.85
CA MET A 1 31.91 -1.49 9.25
C MET A 1 30.86 -1.89 8.22
N ASN A 2 29.58 -1.61 8.44
CA ASN A 2 28.51 -2.06 7.54
C ASN A 2 28.42 -1.08 6.37
N GLN A 3 28.64 -1.57 5.15
CA GLN A 3 28.50 -0.81 3.91
C GLN A 3 27.08 -0.96 3.39
N VAL A 4 26.42 0.16 3.09
CA VAL A 4 25.08 0.20 2.48
C VAL A 4 25.23 0.62 1.03
N PHE A 5 24.68 -0.19 0.12
CA PHE A 5 24.68 0.10 -1.31
C PHE A 5 23.28 0.54 -1.75
N PRO A 6 23.14 1.67 -2.47
CA PRO A 6 21.85 2.11 -2.97
C PRO A 6 21.30 1.18 -4.06
N PRO A 7 19.97 1.15 -4.25
CA PRO A 7 19.35 0.45 -5.38
C PRO A 7 19.93 0.96 -6.71
N THR A 8 20.32 0.01 -7.55
CA THR A 8 20.93 0.27 -8.85
C THR A 8 19.96 -0.17 -9.95
N TYR A 9 19.63 0.73 -10.87
CA TYR A 9 18.73 0.48 -11.99
C TYR A 9 19.51 0.07 -13.25
N ALA A 10 18.78 -0.30 -14.30
CA ALA A 10 19.34 -0.69 -15.58
C ALA A 10 20.39 0.33 -16.06
N GLY A 11 21.58 -0.16 -16.41
CA GLY A 11 22.73 0.68 -16.78
C GLY A 11 23.61 1.14 -15.61
N GLY A 12 23.43 0.62 -14.39
CA GLY A 12 24.29 0.96 -13.25
C GLY A 12 23.95 2.31 -12.62
N ILE A 13 22.75 2.83 -12.87
CA ILE A 13 22.35 4.19 -12.50
C ILE A 13 21.63 4.17 -11.15
N TYR A 14 22.06 5.04 -10.24
CA TYR A 14 21.35 5.25 -8.97
C TYR A 14 20.10 6.11 -9.16
N ALA A 15 19.03 5.78 -8.45
CA ALA A 15 17.91 6.70 -8.30
C ALA A 15 18.38 7.94 -7.53
N THR A 16 18.09 9.13 -8.08
CA THR A 16 18.44 10.39 -7.44
C THR A 16 17.23 11.30 -7.35
N GLU A 17 17.15 12.05 -6.26
CA GLU A 17 16.13 13.07 -6.02
C GLU A 17 16.79 14.36 -5.55
N THR A 18 16.12 15.50 -5.78
CA THR A 18 16.55 16.77 -5.20
C THR A 18 15.86 16.96 -3.86
N ARG A 19 16.65 17.23 -2.81
CA ARG A 19 16.16 17.48 -1.45
C ARG A 19 16.51 18.89 -1.01
N ARG A 20 15.65 19.50 -0.19
CA ARG A 20 15.97 20.78 0.45
C ARG A 20 16.61 20.51 1.80
N ILE A 21 17.90 20.81 1.92
CA ILE A 21 18.68 20.63 3.16
C ILE A 21 19.18 22.03 3.53
N ASP A 22 18.80 22.52 4.70
CA ASP A 22 19.13 23.87 5.17
C ASP A 22 18.79 24.98 4.16
N GLY A 23 17.68 24.80 3.42
CA GLY A 23 17.19 25.73 2.40
C GLY A 23 17.77 25.54 1.00
N GLU A 24 18.87 24.79 0.86
CA GLU A 24 19.55 24.52 -0.42
C GLU A 24 19.00 23.28 -1.13
N ALA A 25 18.92 23.35 -2.46
CA ALA A 25 18.59 22.19 -3.29
C ALA A 25 19.83 21.30 -3.48
N VAL A 26 19.79 20.09 -2.94
CA VAL A 26 20.92 19.15 -2.94
C VAL A 26 20.54 17.87 -3.69
N PRO A 27 21.32 17.43 -4.71
CA PRO A 27 21.11 16.15 -5.36
C PRO A 27 21.54 15.01 -4.44
N CYS A 28 20.66 14.03 -4.32
CA CYS A 28 20.72 13.00 -3.30
C CYS A 28 20.47 11.63 -3.92
N VAL A 29 21.20 10.61 -3.50
CA VAL A 29 20.93 9.22 -3.91
C VAL A 29 19.87 8.63 -2.98
N LEU A 30 18.83 8.06 -3.57
CA LEU A 30 17.73 7.41 -2.86
C LEU A 30 18.20 6.05 -2.32
N LEU A 31 18.15 5.87 -1.00
CA LEU A 31 18.47 4.59 -0.35
C LEU A 31 17.24 3.69 -0.26
N ASN A 32 16.15 4.23 0.25
CA ASN A 32 14.86 3.57 0.28
C ASN A 32 13.79 4.53 -0.22
N SER A 33 12.86 4.03 -1.03
CA SER A 33 11.76 4.85 -1.55
C SER A 33 10.62 4.95 -0.55
N VAL A 34 9.82 6.01 -0.65
CA VAL A 34 8.61 6.16 0.17
C VAL A 34 7.65 4.98 -0.02
N GLN A 35 7.58 4.42 -1.23
CA GLN A 35 6.76 3.24 -1.52
C GLN A 35 7.29 2.00 -0.80
N SER A 36 8.59 1.79 -0.79
CA SER A 36 9.23 0.68 -0.10
C SER A 36 9.07 0.78 1.42
N GLU A 37 9.17 1.99 1.97
CA GLU A 37 8.87 2.27 3.38
C GLU A 37 7.41 2.00 3.73
N ALA A 38 6.46 2.39 2.87
CA ALA A 38 5.07 2.04 3.05
C ALA A 38 4.87 0.52 3.08
N ASN A 39 5.49 -0.23 2.15
CA ASN A 39 5.42 -1.68 2.14
C ASN A 39 5.97 -2.31 3.43
N GLY A 40 7.06 -1.78 3.99
CA GLY A 40 7.61 -2.26 5.27
C GLY A 40 6.69 -1.99 6.46
N LEU A 41 6.00 -0.85 6.47
CA LEU A 41 4.97 -0.56 7.48
C LEU A 41 3.74 -1.47 7.30
N GLU A 42 3.37 -1.77 6.07
CA GLU A 42 2.28 -2.71 5.76
C GLU A 42 2.63 -4.15 6.16
N GLU A 43 3.89 -4.56 6.01
CA GLU A 43 4.39 -5.84 6.50
C GLU A 43 4.30 -5.93 8.02
N ALA A 44 4.71 -4.89 8.75
CA ALA A 44 4.55 -4.84 10.21
C ALA A 44 3.08 -4.90 10.66
N LEU A 45 2.17 -4.24 9.92
CA LEU A 45 0.73 -4.32 10.17
C LEU A 45 0.18 -5.71 9.83
N GLN A 46 0.70 -6.35 8.78
CA GLN A 46 0.32 -7.70 8.37
C GLN A 46 0.73 -8.72 9.44
N ASP A 47 1.92 -8.60 10.02
CA ASP A 47 2.37 -9.45 11.13
C ASP A 47 1.52 -9.25 12.39
N ALA A 48 1.11 -8.00 12.67
CA ALA A 48 0.21 -7.70 13.78
C ALA A 48 -1.23 -8.20 13.56
N PHE A 49 -1.70 -8.21 12.31
CA PHE A 49 -3.03 -8.69 11.95
C PHE A 49 -3.09 -10.21 11.84
N LEU A 50 -2.03 -10.85 11.33
CA LEU A 50 -1.91 -12.28 11.02
C LEU A 50 -0.55 -12.84 11.48
N PRO A 51 -0.34 -13.01 12.81
CA PRO A 51 0.94 -13.42 13.38
C PRO A 51 1.33 -14.88 13.05
N ASP A 52 0.35 -15.73 12.73
CA ASP A 52 0.54 -17.16 12.41
C ASP A 52 0.90 -17.40 10.92
N TRP A 53 1.41 -16.38 10.22
CA TRP A 53 1.80 -16.40 8.80
C TRP A 53 0.64 -16.71 7.81
N ARG A 54 -0.06 -15.66 7.39
CA ARG A 54 -1.05 -15.60 6.27
C ARG A 54 -2.28 -16.53 6.30
N GLU A 55 -2.48 -17.32 7.34
CA GLU A 55 -3.76 -18.04 7.54
C GLU A 55 -4.72 -17.18 8.38
N LEU A 56 -5.80 -16.67 7.76
CA LEU A 56 -6.94 -16.16 8.53
C LEU A 56 -7.56 -17.33 9.30
N ARG A 57 -7.70 -17.18 10.61
CA ARG A 57 -8.32 -18.18 11.47
C ARG A 57 -9.77 -18.40 11.03
N GLU A 58 -10.10 -19.63 10.64
CA GLU A 58 -11.43 -19.99 10.12
C GLU A 58 -12.55 -19.84 11.17
N ASN A 59 -12.22 -19.80 12.47
CA ASN A 59 -13.16 -19.91 13.58
C ASN A 59 -13.50 -18.58 14.30
N GLY A 60 -13.17 -17.44 13.71
CA GLY A 60 -13.59 -16.14 14.26
C GLY A 60 -12.87 -15.69 15.54
N ASP A 61 -11.70 -16.27 15.83
CA ASP A 61 -10.77 -15.65 16.78
C ASP A 61 -10.44 -14.24 16.27
N ALA A 62 -10.59 -13.24 17.14
CA ALA A 62 -10.33 -11.86 16.76
C ALA A 62 -8.89 -11.72 16.26
N PRO A 63 -8.67 -10.97 15.17
CA PRO A 63 -7.30 -10.63 14.76
C PRO A 63 -6.61 -9.95 15.94
N MET A 64 -5.31 -10.19 16.09
CA MET A 64 -4.55 -9.62 17.21
C MET A 64 -4.52 -8.07 17.13
N CYS A 65 -4.76 -7.51 15.93
CA CYS A 65 -5.05 -6.11 15.68
C CYS A 65 -6.43 -5.95 15.03
N ASP A 66 -7.32 -5.14 15.64
CA ASP A 66 -8.68 -4.87 15.14
C ASP A 66 -8.71 -3.81 14.01
N LEU A 67 -7.77 -3.96 13.06
CA LEU A 67 -7.69 -3.10 11.88
C LEU A 67 -8.56 -3.70 10.76
N PRO A 68 -9.47 -2.93 10.13
CA PRO A 68 -10.17 -3.40 8.95
C PRO A 68 -9.18 -3.73 7.82
N VAL A 69 -9.17 -5.00 7.41
CA VAL A 69 -8.34 -5.52 6.33
C VAL A 69 -9.22 -6.33 5.40
N ILE A 70 -9.16 -6.01 4.11
CA ILE A 70 -9.84 -6.79 3.07
C ILE A 70 -8.90 -7.89 2.61
N ALA A 71 -9.43 -9.10 2.44
CA ALA A 71 -8.66 -10.25 2.02
C ALA A 71 -9.42 -11.13 1.04
N VAL A 72 -8.68 -11.84 0.20
CA VAL A 72 -9.20 -12.86 -0.72
C VAL A 72 -8.41 -14.15 -0.53
N LYS A 73 -9.11 -15.29 -0.53
CA LYS A 73 -8.47 -16.61 -0.53
C LYS A 73 -8.31 -17.06 -1.98
N VAL A 74 -7.07 -17.23 -2.41
CA VAL A 74 -6.77 -17.82 -3.72
C VAL A 74 -6.62 -19.33 -3.55
N LYS A 75 -7.35 -20.11 -4.34
CA LYS A 75 -7.35 -21.58 -4.25
C LYS A 75 -5.93 -22.13 -4.42
N GLY A 76 -5.45 -22.89 -3.43
CA GLY A 76 -4.09 -23.45 -3.43
C GLY A 76 -2.99 -22.49 -2.98
N HIS A 77 -3.36 -21.30 -2.49
CA HIS A 77 -2.44 -20.28 -2.01
C HIS A 77 -2.89 -19.72 -0.65
N GLU A 78 -2.01 -18.94 -0.04
CA GLU A 78 -2.29 -18.17 1.17
C GLU A 78 -3.33 -17.06 0.94
N TRP A 79 -3.84 -16.49 2.02
CA TRP A 79 -4.66 -15.29 1.92
C TRP A 79 -3.84 -14.12 1.35
N VAL A 80 -4.47 -13.36 0.45
CA VAL A 80 -3.94 -12.09 -0.04
C VAL A 80 -4.77 -10.97 0.58
N THR A 81 -4.11 -10.10 1.33
CA THR A 81 -4.74 -8.98 2.03
C THR A 81 -4.47 -7.65 1.33
N SER A 82 -5.24 -6.62 1.65
CA SER A 82 -4.97 -5.25 1.21
C SER A 82 -3.64 -4.67 1.72
N LEU A 83 -2.96 -5.35 2.67
CA LEU A 83 -1.62 -5.00 3.16
C LEU A 83 -0.50 -5.64 2.32
N THR A 84 -0.79 -6.77 1.68
CA THR A 84 0.18 -7.52 0.86
C THR A 84 0.00 -7.28 -0.64
N ALA A 85 -1.18 -6.82 -1.05
CA ALA A 85 -1.50 -6.54 -2.43
C ALA A 85 -0.80 -5.24 -2.90
N PRO A 86 -0.02 -5.26 -4.00
CA PRO A 86 0.77 -4.11 -4.48
C PRO A 86 -0.01 -2.81 -4.65
N HIS A 87 -1.29 -2.91 -5.02
CA HIS A 87 -2.18 -1.77 -5.20
C HIS A 87 -3.28 -1.68 -4.13
N ARG A 88 -3.02 -2.28 -2.95
CA ARG A 88 -3.91 -2.31 -1.79
C ARG A 88 -5.31 -2.74 -2.19
N ILE A 89 -6.33 -2.01 -1.73
CA ILE A 89 -7.73 -2.28 -2.03
C ILE A 89 -8.12 -2.17 -3.51
N HIS A 90 -7.28 -1.55 -4.34
CA HIS A 90 -7.51 -1.43 -5.79
C HIS A 90 -6.69 -2.43 -6.61
N ASP A 91 -6.01 -3.36 -5.96
CA ASP A 91 -5.30 -4.42 -6.65
C ASP A 91 -6.26 -5.34 -7.40
N ALA A 92 -5.85 -5.77 -8.59
CA ALA A 92 -6.66 -6.60 -9.46
C ALA A 92 -7.09 -7.90 -8.75
N ILE A 93 -6.24 -8.46 -7.88
CA ILE A 93 -6.55 -9.70 -7.16
C ILE A 93 -7.76 -9.56 -6.22
N LEU A 94 -7.96 -8.37 -5.63
CA LEU A 94 -9.12 -8.07 -4.79
C LEU A 94 -10.29 -7.57 -5.64
N ARG A 95 -10.00 -6.65 -6.57
CA ARG A 95 -10.98 -6.02 -7.44
C ARG A 95 -11.77 -7.01 -8.31
N ASP A 96 -11.08 -8.02 -8.84
CA ASP A 96 -11.63 -9.02 -9.75
C ASP A 96 -12.06 -10.30 -9.01
N SER A 97 -12.02 -10.28 -7.68
CA SER A 97 -12.52 -11.40 -6.87
C SER A 97 -14.05 -11.51 -6.93
N ILE A 98 -14.54 -12.70 -6.62
CA ILE A 98 -15.97 -13.01 -6.47
C ILE A 98 -16.21 -13.52 -5.06
N ASP A 99 -17.36 -13.19 -4.48
CA ASP A 99 -17.78 -13.74 -3.19
C ASP A 99 -18.40 -15.14 -3.33
N GLU A 100 -18.81 -15.72 -2.20
CA GLU A 100 -19.44 -17.05 -2.13
C GLU A 100 -20.78 -17.15 -2.88
N ASN A 101 -21.40 -16.01 -3.22
CA ASN A 101 -22.66 -15.92 -3.96
C ASN A 101 -22.42 -15.58 -5.45
N GLU A 102 -21.19 -15.77 -5.94
CA GLU A 102 -20.76 -15.43 -7.30
C GLU A 102 -20.89 -13.93 -7.65
N THR A 103 -20.95 -13.05 -6.64
CA THR A 103 -21.04 -11.61 -6.86
C THR A 103 -19.63 -11.03 -7.04
N PRO A 104 -19.33 -10.33 -8.15
CA PRO A 104 -18.07 -9.63 -8.31
C PRO A 104 -17.85 -8.62 -7.19
N PHE A 105 -16.61 -8.50 -6.68
CA PHE A 105 -16.30 -7.60 -5.56
C PHE A 105 -16.81 -6.18 -5.79
N ARG A 106 -16.65 -5.65 -7.01
CA ARG A 106 -17.13 -4.30 -7.38
C ARG A 106 -18.65 -4.14 -7.29
N ASP A 107 -19.42 -5.21 -7.33
CA ASP A 107 -20.89 -5.19 -7.24
C ASP A 107 -21.38 -5.39 -5.81
N THR A 108 -20.50 -5.80 -4.90
CA THR A 108 -20.81 -5.87 -3.46
C THR A 108 -21.02 -4.47 -2.86
N GLY A 109 -21.70 -4.40 -1.71
CA GLY A 109 -21.88 -3.14 -0.98
C GLY A 109 -20.54 -2.46 -0.60
N VAL A 110 -19.53 -3.25 -0.26
CA VAL A 110 -18.18 -2.76 0.07
C VAL A 110 -17.47 -2.23 -1.17
N GLY A 111 -17.46 -3.00 -2.28
CA GLY A 111 -16.84 -2.57 -3.53
C GLY A 111 -17.46 -1.29 -4.08
N GLN A 112 -18.80 -1.20 -4.11
CA GLN A 112 -19.52 0.01 -4.52
C GLN A 112 -19.19 1.21 -3.63
N ALA A 113 -19.08 1.02 -2.32
CA ALA A 113 -18.69 2.10 -1.40
C ALA A 113 -17.27 2.61 -1.68
N ILE A 114 -16.32 1.70 -1.93
CA ILE A 114 -14.93 2.05 -2.28
C ILE A 114 -14.87 2.80 -3.62
N VAL A 115 -15.61 2.37 -4.64
CA VAL A 115 -15.65 3.03 -5.96
C VAL A 115 -16.25 4.44 -5.89
N LYS A 116 -17.26 4.64 -5.02
CA LYS A 116 -17.92 5.92 -4.81
C LYS A 116 -17.13 6.88 -3.91
N ALA A 117 -16.14 6.39 -3.17
CA ALA A 117 -15.33 7.21 -2.29
C ALA A 117 -14.66 8.37 -3.03
N ARG A 118 -14.46 9.50 -2.34
CA ARG A 118 -13.81 10.70 -2.88
C ARG A 118 -12.82 11.27 -1.86
N VAL A 119 -11.94 12.16 -2.29
CA VAL A 119 -10.98 12.81 -1.37
C VAL A 119 -11.69 13.58 -0.25
N HIS A 120 -12.84 14.20 -0.54
CA HIS A 120 -13.66 14.90 0.46
C HIS A 120 -14.62 13.99 1.23
N ASP A 121 -14.81 12.73 0.80
CA ASP A 121 -15.61 11.71 1.48
C ASP A 121 -14.89 10.37 1.42
N ALA A 122 -13.93 10.21 2.32
CA ALA A 122 -13.09 9.02 2.42
C ALA A 122 -13.64 7.99 3.43
N THR A 123 -14.92 8.10 3.79
CA THR A 123 -15.57 7.26 4.81
C THR A 123 -15.46 5.77 4.49
N ALA A 124 -15.61 5.39 3.22
CA ALA A 124 -15.47 3.99 2.81
C ALA A 124 -14.05 3.45 3.03
N PHE A 125 -13.01 4.25 2.72
CA PHE A 125 -11.63 3.87 3.01
C PHE A 125 -11.40 3.73 4.51
N TYR A 126 -11.87 4.68 5.32
CA TYR A 126 -11.75 4.59 6.79
C TYR A 126 -12.38 3.29 7.34
N LYS A 127 -13.54 2.89 6.83
CA LYS A 127 -14.27 1.71 7.30
C LYS A 127 -13.66 0.37 6.85
N HIS A 128 -13.09 0.32 5.65
CA HIS A 128 -12.77 -0.95 4.98
C HIS A 128 -11.29 -1.14 4.67
N CYS A 129 -10.51 -0.06 4.56
CA CYS A 129 -9.07 -0.09 4.29
C CYS A 129 -8.42 1.21 4.79
N PRO A 130 -8.41 1.47 6.12
CA PRO A 130 -7.91 2.73 6.67
C PRO A 130 -6.42 2.98 6.35
N THR A 131 -5.64 1.94 6.08
CA THR A 131 -4.25 2.05 5.62
C THR A 131 -4.10 2.78 4.29
N ALA A 132 -5.12 2.75 3.43
CA ALA A 132 -5.15 3.55 2.21
C ALA A 132 -5.10 5.07 2.48
N LEU A 133 -5.56 5.52 3.65
CA LEU A 133 -5.47 6.92 4.08
C LEU A 133 -4.07 7.29 4.58
N LEU A 134 -3.31 6.31 5.07
CA LEU A 134 -1.94 6.51 5.55
C LEU A 134 -0.93 6.45 4.40
N PHE A 135 -1.03 5.40 3.58
CA PHE A 135 -0.05 5.09 2.54
C PHE A 135 -0.45 5.56 1.14
N GLY A 136 -1.67 6.07 1.00
CA GLY A 136 -2.22 6.57 -0.25
C GLY A 136 -2.78 5.46 -1.16
N THR A 137 -3.69 5.85 -2.04
CA THR A 137 -4.34 4.93 -2.98
C THR A 137 -4.92 5.68 -4.18
N TRP A 138 -5.07 4.99 -5.31
CA TRP A 138 -5.76 5.54 -6.48
C TRP A 138 -6.43 4.45 -7.34
N ASP A 139 -7.75 4.49 -7.48
CA ASP A 139 -8.44 3.61 -8.44
C ASP A 139 -8.41 4.21 -9.86
N SER A 140 -7.41 3.83 -10.65
CA SER A 140 -7.36 4.19 -12.08
C SER A 140 -8.39 3.43 -12.94
N THR A 141 -9.04 2.41 -12.38
CA THR A 141 -9.90 1.45 -13.09
C THR A 141 -11.38 1.61 -12.77
N ALA A 142 -11.74 2.60 -11.94
CA ALA A 142 -13.12 2.93 -11.59
C ALA A 142 -13.99 3.45 -12.76
N GLY A 143 -13.44 3.59 -13.98
CA GLY A 143 -14.14 4.21 -15.12
C GLY A 143 -14.31 5.73 -15.02
N GLU A 144 -14.01 6.31 -13.87
CA GLU A 144 -14.19 7.75 -13.56
C GLU A 144 -12.96 8.62 -13.91
N GLY A 145 -11.86 8.02 -14.40
CA GLY A 145 -10.67 8.74 -14.83
C GLY A 145 -10.08 9.68 -13.77
N LEU A 146 -10.21 10.99 -13.97
CA LEU A 146 -9.74 12.01 -13.01
C LEU A 146 -10.63 12.14 -11.76
N ASN A 147 -11.87 11.64 -11.81
CA ASN A 147 -12.86 11.78 -10.74
C ASN A 147 -12.83 10.63 -9.71
N SER A 148 -11.98 9.62 -9.90
CA SER A 148 -11.76 8.61 -8.87
C SER A 148 -11.00 9.18 -7.67
N ALA A 149 -11.18 8.58 -6.49
CA ALA A 149 -10.43 9.00 -5.32
C ALA A 149 -8.92 8.81 -5.55
N LYS A 150 -8.19 9.92 -5.40
CA LYS A 150 -6.73 9.97 -5.36
C LYS A 150 -6.33 10.42 -3.96
N ILE A 151 -6.15 9.46 -3.06
CA ILE A 151 -5.77 9.77 -1.69
C ILE A 151 -4.26 9.91 -1.65
N PRO A 152 -3.71 11.11 -1.38
CA PRO A 152 -2.28 11.25 -1.17
C PRO A 152 -1.90 10.51 0.12
N ARG A 153 -0.71 9.93 0.13
CA ARG A 153 -0.13 9.40 1.37
C ARG A 153 -0.02 10.50 2.43
N ALA A 154 -0.29 10.14 3.68
CA ALA A 154 -0.12 11.02 4.84
C ALA A 154 1.21 10.76 5.57
N VAL A 155 1.78 9.56 5.40
CA VAL A 155 3.06 9.17 6.01
C VAL A 155 4.18 9.23 4.97
N VAL A 156 5.29 9.85 5.35
CA VAL A 156 6.56 9.81 4.61
C VAL A 156 7.65 9.44 5.61
N SER A 157 8.23 8.25 5.43
CA SER A 157 9.46 7.80 6.08
C SER A 157 10.48 7.56 4.98
N GLU A 158 11.74 7.94 5.21
CA GLU A 158 12.88 7.66 4.33
C GLU A 158 14.15 7.55 5.20
N PRO A 159 14.65 6.33 5.50
CA PRO A 159 15.86 6.16 6.28
C PRO A 159 17.08 6.53 5.43
N GLY A 160 17.45 7.81 5.53
CA GLY A 160 18.74 8.31 5.08
C GLY A 160 18.83 8.66 3.60
N ILE A 161 19.62 9.69 3.33
CA ILE A 161 19.93 10.20 2.01
C ILE A 161 21.46 10.28 1.91
N LEU A 162 22.04 9.71 0.86
CA LEU A 162 23.45 9.91 0.57
C LEU A 162 23.62 11.17 -0.28
N ARG A 163 24.26 12.19 0.30
CA ARG A 163 24.73 13.34 -0.45
C ARG A 163 25.80 12.87 -1.42
N ARG A 164 25.60 13.09 -2.72
CA ARG A 164 26.65 12.80 -3.70
C ARG A 164 27.84 13.70 -3.37
N ALA A 165 28.97 13.12 -2.95
CA ALA A 165 30.21 13.88 -2.82
C ALA A 165 30.52 14.48 -4.20
N LYS A 166 30.89 15.77 -4.25
CA LYS A 166 31.45 16.36 -5.46
C LYS A 166 32.70 15.54 -5.79
N VAL A 167 32.68 14.83 -6.92
CA VAL A 167 33.87 14.28 -7.56
C VAL A 167 34.59 15.43 -8.27
#